data_AF-A0A7J9MKS9-F1
#
_entry.id   AF-A0A7J9MKS9-F1
#
_cell.length_a   1.000
_cell.length_b   1.000
_cell.length_c   1.000
_cell.angle_alpha   90.00
_cell.angle_beta   90.00
_cell.angle_gamma   90.00
#
_symmetry.space_group_name_H-M   'P 1'
#
loop_
_entity.id
_entity.type
_entity.pdbx_description
1 polymer ?
#
loop_
_entity_poly.entity_id
_entity_poly.type
_entity_poly.pdbx_seq_one_letter_code
_entity_poly.pdbx_strand_id
1 'polypeptide(L)'
;MYEAAKVIYEKVIPHVVDFLQTHGEHARFQFTGHSLGGGIAVLVSLMLLIGNVVRCSMVEPVVTFGSPFVLCGGRKLLDELTLDDAQIYNVIMHRDIVPRGFSCNIPGFLISILKPFTRSLHSHPCLNENKFMCSPLGKLLILQPNAKSSPGHPLLPPGTAFYALDTTGCKYTSNAAINGFLNSPHPLQTLFDPLNHDSSSYLKAIKGVLRLHITATIVPKLREKKSLLWPLLVSPSPNSWQHERNPKPTN
;
A
#
# COMPACT_ATOMS: atom_id res chain seq x y z
N MET A 1 -3.26 20.58 -1.58
CA MET A 1 -3.95 19.28 -1.46
C MET A 1 -5.32 19.42 -0.82
N TYR A 2 -5.41 19.94 0.41
CA TYR A 2 -6.69 20.12 1.10
C TYR A 2 -7.75 20.89 0.27
N GLU A 3 -7.41 22.06 -0.26
CA GLU A 3 -8.34 22.83 -1.11
C GLU A 3 -8.82 22.06 -2.35
N ALA A 4 -7.94 21.30 -3.00
CA ALA A 4 -8.32 20.44 -4.12
C ALA A 4 -9.26 19.31 -3.66
N ALA A 5 -9.00 18.71 -2.49
CA ALA A 5 -9.87 17.69 -1.92
C ALA A 5 -11.26 18.24 -1.58
N LYS A 6 -11.38 19.48 -1.10
CA LYS A 6 -12.68 20.13 -0.86
C LYS A 6 -13.50 20.24 -2.15
N VAL A 7 -12.88 20.71 -3.24
CA VAL A 7 -13.55 20.81 -4.55
C VAL A 7 -14.01 19.43 -5.05
N ILE A 8 -13.20 18.38 -4.87
CA ILE A 8 -13.59 17.02 -5.25
C ILE A 8 -14.71 16.50 -4.34
N TYR A 9 -14.61 16.72 -3.03
CA TYR A 9 -15.62 16.33 -2.06
C TYR A 9 -16.99 16.90 -2.41
N GLU A 10 -17.08 18.21 -2.69
CA GLU A 10 -18.33 18.87 -3.12
C GLU A 10 -18.93 18.24 -4.38
N LYS A 11 -18.08 17.86 -5.35
CA LYS A 11 -18.53 17.20 -6.58
C LYS A 11 -18.97 15.76 -6.37
N VAL A 12 -18.39 15.06 -5.39
CA VAL A 12 -18.63 13.63 -5.15
C VAL A 12 -19.86 13.38 -4.28
N ILE A 13 -20.21 14.28 -3.36
CA ILE A 13 -21.35 14.11 -2.44
C ILE A 13 -22.65 13.72 -3.16
N PRO A 14 -23.10 14.38 -4.23
CA PRO A 14 -24.37 14.03 -4.88
C PRO A 14 -24.38 12.59 -5.38
N HIS A 15 -23.24 12.13 -5.92
CA HIS A 15 -23.08 10.75 -6.41
C HIS A 15 -23.04 9.73 -5.27
N VAL A 16 -22.44 10.07 -4.14
CA VAL A 16 -22.44 9.22 -2.94
C VAL A 16 -23.85 9.07 -2.39
N VAL A 17 -24.61 10.17 -2.29
CA VAL A 17 -26.00 10.16 -1.80
C VAL A 17 -26.90 9.32 -2.72
N ASP A 18 -26.80 9.52 -4.03
CA ASP A 18 -27.56 8.72 -5.02
C ASP A 18 -27.22 7.22 -4.94
N PHE A 19 -25.94 6.89 -4.79
CA PHE A 19 -25.49 5.50 -4.63
C PHE A 19 -26.02 4.87 -3.34
N LEU A 20 -26.04 5.63 -2.23
CA LEU A 20 -26.62 5.20 -0.96
C LEU A 20 -28.13 4.98 -1.07
N GLN A 21 -28.85 5.86 -1.76
CA GLN A 21 -30.30 5.70 -1.98
C GLN A 21 -30.60 4.43 -2.78
N THR A 22 -29.75 4.12 -3.76
CA THR A 22 -29.92 2.95 -4.63
C THR A 22 -29.56 1.64 -3.93
N HIS A 23 -28.50 1.61 -3.11
CA HIS A 23 -27.92 0.36 -2.58
C HIS A 23 -28.08 0.18 -1.05
N GLY A 24 -28.55 1.20 -0.34
CA GLY A 24 -28.79 1.16 1.11
C GLY A 24 -27.58 0.68 1.91
N GLU A 25 -27.80 -0.27 2.81
CA GLU A 25 -26.76 -0.82 3.69
C GLU A 25 -25.69 -1.65 2.97
N HIS A 26 -25.95 -2.06 1.72
CA HIS A 26 -25.02 -2.82 0.91
C HIS A 26 -24.02 -1.93 0.14
N ALA A 27 -24.20 -0.60 0.19
CA ALA A 27 -23.26 0.32 -0.41
C ALA A 27 -21.84 0.13 0.18
N ARG A 28 -20.85 0.02 -0.71
CA ARG A 28 -19.43 -0.05 -0.35
C ARG A 28 -18.65 0.97 -1.16
N PHE A 29 -17.81 1.73 -0.47
CA PHE A 29 -16.99 2.78 -1.06
C PHE A 29 -15.51 2.43 -0.90
N GLN A 30 -14.79 2.37 -2.02
CA GLN A 30 -13.35 2.18 -2.02
C GLN A 30 -12.68 3.41 -2.62
N PHE A 31 -11.71 3.96 -1.89
CA PHE A 31 -10.93 5.09 -2.34
C PHE A 31 -9.50 4.65 -2.63
N THR A 32 -8.97 5.09 -3.76
CA THR A 32 -7.59 4.81 -4.15
C THR A 32 -7.04 5.93 -5.01
N GLY A 33 -5.73 5.97 -5.15
CA GLY A 33 -5.07 6.88 -6.08
C GLY A 33 -3.56 6.75 -6.03
N HIS A 34 -2.93 7.23 -7.10
CA HIS A 34 -1.48 7.34 -7.20
C HIS A 34 -1.06 8.80 -7.01
N SER A 35 0.14 9.03 -6.48
CA SER A 35 0.74 10.36 -6.35
C SER A 35 -0.21 11.32 -5.62
N LEU A 36 -0.40 12.53 -6.14
CA LEU A 36 -1.34 13.53 -5.63
C LEU A 36 -2.76 12.96 -5.45
N GLY A 37 -3.21 12.10 -6.37
CA GLY A 37 -4.55 11.52 -6.35
C GLY A 37 -4.82 10.66 -5.13
N GLY A 38 -3.83 9.88 -4.65
CA GLY A 38 -4.01 9.09 -3.43
C GLY A 38 -4.05 9.93 -2.16
N GLY A 39 -3.31 11.05 -2.11
CA GLY A 39 -3.44 12.01 -1.02
C GLY A 39 -4.85 12.63 -0.97
N ILE A 40 -5.42 12.96 -2.14
CA ILE A 40 -6.79 13.46 -2.23
C ILE A 40 -7.81 12.37 -1.86
N ALA A 41 -7.59 11.12 -2.28
CA ALA A 41 -8.45 9.99 -1.94
C ALA A 41 -8.57 9.79 -0.42
N VAL A 42 -7.45 9.89 0.31
CA VAL A 42 -7.45 9.85 1.79
C VAL A 42 -8.25 11.00 2.37
N LEU A 43 -8.02 12.23 1.90
CA LEU A 43 -8.73 13.41 2.42
C LEU A 43 -10.24 13.34 2.16
N VAL A 44 -10.67 12.97 0.96
CA VAL A 44 -12.09 12.85 0.60
C VAL A 44 -12.77 11.75 1.41
N SER A 45 -12.10 10.59 1.59
CA SER A 45 -12.62 9.51 2.44
C SER A 45 -12.82 9.98 3.89
N LEU A 46 -11.84 10.67 4.47
CA LEU A 46 -11.95 11.24 5.82
C LEU A 46 -13.04 12.31 5.91
N MET A 47 -13.16 13.19 4.91
CA MET A 47 -14.23 14.22 4.86
C MET A 47 -15.63 13.59 4.86
N LEU A 48 -15.84 12.52 4.10
CA LEU A 48 -17.13 11.81 4.07
C LEU A 48 -17.46 11.16 5.42
N LEU A 49 -16.46 10.63 6.12
CA LEU A 49 -16.62 10.02 7.45
C LEU A 49 -16.87 11.09 8.52
N ILE A 50 -16.06 12.15 8.56
CA ILE A 50 -16.21 13.27 9.51
C ILE A 50 -17.55 13.97 9.30
N GLY A 51 -17.98 14.13 8.05
CA GLY A 51 -19.28 14.71 7.69
C GLY A 51 -20.47 13.79 7.93
N ASN A 52 -20.26 12.55 8.41
CA ASN A 52 -21.29 11.53 8.58
C ASN A 52 -22.11 11.25 7.30
N VAL A 53 -21.52 11.48 6.12
CA VAL A 53 -22.15 11.19 4.82
C VAL A 53 -22.20 9.68 4.59
N VAL A 54 -21.18 8.96 5.05
CA VAL A 54 -21.09 7.50 5.00
C VAL A 54 -20.68 6.98 6.37
N ARG A 55 -21.10 5.74 6.71
CA ARG A 55 -20.64 5.05 7.92
C ARG A 55 -19.27 4.42 7.71
N CYS A 56 -18.47 4.30 8.77
CA CYS A 56 -17.17 3.61 8.72
C CYS A 56 -17.28 2.19 8.13
N SER A 57 -18.34 1.45 8.46
CA SER A 57 -18.58 0.09 7.96
C SER A 57 -18.87 0.00 6.44
N MET A 58 -19.13 1.13 5.78
CA MET A 58 -19.38 1.19 4.34
C MET A 58 -18.11 1.58 3.56
N VAL A 59 -17.05 1.99 4.25
CA VAL A 59 -15.81 2.45 3.61
C VAL A 59 -14.76 1.35 3.70
N GLU A 60 -14.42 0.80 2.55
CA GLU A 60 -13.32 -0.15 2.40
C GLU A 60 -11.98 0.55 2.68
N PRO A 61 -10.92 -0.22 3.03
CA PRO A 61 -9.60 0.35 3.23
C PRO A 61 -9.14 1.21 2.04
N VAL A 62 -8.66 2.42 2.35
CA VAL A 62 -8.12 3.34 1.36
C VAL A 62 -6.72 2.90 0.99
N VAL A 63 -6.46 2.59 -0.28
CA VAL A 63 -5.15 2.12 -0.74
C VAL A 63 -4.52 3.18 -1.64
N THR A 64 -3.37 3.71 -1.25
CA THR A 64 -2.65 4.75 -2.02
C THR A 64 -1.32 4.22 -2.55
N PHE A 65 -0.84 4.79 -3.66
CA PHE A 65 0.40 4.39 -4.31
C PHE A 65 1.30 5.60 -4.54
N GLY A 66 2.48 5.64 -3.91
CA GLY A 66 3.43 6.73 -4.07
C GLY A 66 2.87 8.10 -3.74
N SER A 67 1.90 8.15 -2.83
CA SER A 67 1.21 9.39 -2.47
C SER A 67 1.94 10.13 -1.35
N PRO A 68 1.93 11.48 -1.38
CA PRO A 68 2.41 12.23 -0.23
C PRO A 68 1.47 12.00 0.95
N PHE A 69 2.02 11.93 2.16
CA PHE A 69 1.19 11.96 3.36
C PHE A 69 0.54 13.35 3.50
N VAL A 70 -0.68 13.37 4.03
CA VAL A 70 -1.55 14.56 3.97
C VAL A 70 -1.82 15.23 5.31
N LEU A 71 -1.47 14.58 6.42
CA LEU A 71 -1.70 15.10 7.77
C LEU A 71 -0.40 15.18 8.58
N CYS A 72 -0.38 16.15 9.48
CA CYS A 72 0.57 16.26 10.59
C CYS A 72 -0.10 15.70 11.85
N GLY A 73 0.38 14.57 12.37
CA GLY A 73 -0.16 14.00 13.61
C GLY A 73 -1.58 13.41 13.48
N GLY A 74 -1.93 12.88 12.30
CA GLY A 74 -3.28 12.39 11.98
C GLY A 74 -3.79 11.21 12.82
N ARG A 75 -2.98 10.63 13.71
CA ARG A 75 -3.41 9.49 14.53
C ARG A 75 -4.59 9.83 15.45
N LYS A 76 -4.57 11.02 16.07
CA LYS A 76 -5.69 11.48 16.93
C LYS A 76 -7.02 11.47 16.17
N LEU A 77 -7.00 11.85 14.89
CA LEU A 77 -8.18 11.85 14.03
C LEU A 77 -8.72 10.43 13.78
N LEU A 78 -7.84 9.43 13.57
CA LEU A 78 -8.30 8.04 13.43
C LEU A 78 -8.90 7.52 14.74
N ASP A 79 -8.29 7.85 15.88
CA ASP A 79 -8.78 7.44 17.19
C ASP A 79 -10.18 8.07 17.46
N GLU A 80 -10.39 9.34 17.11
CA GLU A 80 -11.69 10.04 17.20
C GLU A 80 -12.75 9.44 16.27
N LEU A 81 -12.35 8.99 15.08
CA LEU A 81 -13.23 8.30 14.12
C LEU A 81 -13.40 6.81 14.42
N THR A 82 -12.77 6.29 15.48
CA THR A 82 -12.74 4.86 15.85
C THR A 82 -12.25 3.94 14.71
N LEU A 83 -11.31 4.44 13.90
CA LEU A 83 -10.73 3.72 12.77
C LEU A 83 -9.43 3.02 13.18
N ASP A 84 -9.26 1.78 12.73
CA ASP A 84 -7.97 1.07 12.85
C ASP A 84 -6.95 1.58 11.81
N ASP A 85 -5.66 1.36 12.06
CA ASP A 85 -4.60 1.66 11.09
C ASP A 85 -4.80 0.92 9.76
N ALA A 86 -5.46 -0.25 9.76
CA ALA A 86 -5.81 -0.99 8.56
C ALA A 86 -6.89 -0.30 7.69
N GLN A 87 -7.45 0.83 8.11
CA GLN A 87 -8.33 1.63 7.26
C GLN A 87 -7.58 2.34 6.12
N ILE A 88 -6.27 2.57 6.27
CA ILE A 88 -5.45 3.28 5.28
C ILE A 88 -4.17 2.48 5.02
N TYR A 89 -3.94 2.12 3.76
CA TYR A 89 -2.72 1.47 3.29
C TYR A 89 -1.95 2.40 2.36
N ASN A 90 -0.75 2.78 2.76
CA ASN A 90 0.15 3.57 1.95
C ASN A 90 1.19 2.65 1.31
N VAL A 91 1.04 2.36 0.01
CA VAL A 91 2.02 1.60 -0.76
C VAL A 91 3.04 2.58 -1.33
N ILE A 92 4.29 2.45 -0.91
CA ILE A 92 5.37 3.33 -1.35
C ILE A 92 6.49 2.49 -1.97
N MET A 93 7.08 2.94 -3.07
CA MET A 93 8.34 2.41 -3.54
C MET A 93 9.47 2.97 -2.68
N HIS A 94 10.42 2.11 -2.32
CA HIS A 94 11.48 2.42 -1.36
C HIS A 94 12.32 3.69 -1.64
N ARG A 95 12.39 4.15 -2.90
CA ARG A 95 13.10 5.37 -3.31
C ARG A 95 12.21 6.40 -4.00
N ASP A 96 10.90 6.25 -3.92
CA ASP A 96 9.98 7.27 -4.43
C ASP A 96 10.07 8.53 -3.55
N ILE A 97 10.33 9.66 -4.18
CA ILE A 97 10.44 10.95 -3.51
C ILE A 97 9.10 11.46 -2.98
N VAL A 98 8.00 11.19 -3.66
CA VAL A 98 6.69 11.82 -3.37
C VAL A 98 6.18 11.53 -1.95
N PRO A 99 6.15 10.28 -1.46
CA PRO A 99 5.78 10.01 -0.07
C PRO A 99 6.78 10.56 0.95
N ARG A 100 8.03 10.85 0.55
CA ARG A 100 9.14 11.17 1.46
C ARG A 100 9.41 12.67 1.56
N GLY A 101 9.18 13.45 0.50
CA GLY A 101 9.66 14.82 0.37
C GLY A 101 9.17 15.78 1.47
N PHE A 102 7.94 15.61 1.94
CA PHE A 102 7.37 16.41 3.04
C PHE A 102 7.42 15.72 4.40
N SER A 103 7.98 14.51 4.46
CA SER A 103 7.97 13.64 5.64
C SER A 103 9.37 13.20 6.09
N CYS A 104 10.39 13.62 5.36
CA CYS A 104 11.77 13.56 5.79
C CYS A 104 12.11 14.72 6.74
N ASN A 105 13.29 14.64 7.34
CA ASN A 105 13.86 15.71 8.13
C ASN A 105 14.32 16.83 7.19
N ILE A 106 13.50 17.86 7.06
CA ILE A 106 13.73 18.97 6.15
C ILE A 106 14.94 19.77 6.66
N PRO A 107 16.00 19.94 5.84
CA PRO A 107 17.15 20.76 6.20
C PRO A 107 16.75 22.19 6.60
N GLY A 108 17.39 22.73 7.63
CA GLY A 108 17.04 24.05 8.18
C GLY A 108 17.07 25.18 7.16
N PHE A 109 18.00 25.15 6.19
CA PHE A 109 18.05 26.16 5.13
C PHE A 109 16.81 26.15 4.23
N LEU A 110 16.24 24.97 3.93
CA LEU A 110 14.99 24.86 3.17
C LEU A 110 13.81 25.39 3.99
N ILE A 111 13.79 25.15 5.30
CA ILE A 111 12.76 25.71 6.20
C ILE A 111 12.83 27.24 6.18
N SER A 112 14.02 27.83 6.24
CA SER A 112 14.22 29.28 6.16
C SER A 112 13.79 29.88 4.82
N ILE A 113 13.91 29.13 3.72
CA ILE A 113 13.42 29.54 2.40
C ILE A 113 11.89 29.41 2.34
N LEU A 114 11.31 28.32 2.84
CA LEU A 114 9.88 28.01 2.66
C LEU A 114 8.96 28.85 3.55
N LYS A 115 9.37 29.11 4.81
CA LYS A 115 8.54 29.84 5.79
C LYS A 115 8.09 31.23 5.31
N PRO A 116 8.97 32.09 4.75
CA PRO A 116 8.58 33.40 4.26
C PRO A 116 7.47 33.42 3.21
N PHE A 117 7.34 32.37 2.39
CA PHE A 117 6.35 32.32 1.31
C PHE A 117 4.98 31.83 1.75
N THR A 118 4.86 31.27 2.96
CA THR A 118 3.65 30.56 3.38
C THR A 118 3.32 30.83 4.84
N ARG A 119 2.31 31.67 5.07
CA ARG A 119 1.89 32.07 6.43
C ARG A 119 1.55 30.87 7.32
N SER A 120 0.97 29.83 6.72
CA SER A 120 0.62 28.57 7.38
C SER A 120 1.82 27.75 7.87
N LEU A 121 3.01 27.91 7.28
CA LEU A 121 4.22 27.19 7.71
C LEU A 121 4.83 27.78 8.98
N HIS A 122 4.54 29.05 9.32
CA HIS A 122 5.03 29.65 10.55
C HIS A 122 4.44 28.99 11.81
N SER A 123 3.16 28.64 11.77
CA SER A 123 2.43 28.01 12.87
C SER A 123 2.32 26.48 12.73
N HIS A 124 3.05 25.86 11.80
CA HIS A 124 2.90 24.44 11.53
C HIS A 124 3.59 23.58 12.61
N PRO A 125 2.85 22.81 13.44
CA PRO A 125 3.38 22.16 14.62
C PRO A 125 4.47 21.12 14.29
N CYS A 126 4.22 20.21 13.35
CA CYS A 126 5.23 19.21 12.97
C CYS A 126 6.51 19.83 12.40
N LEU A 127 6.42 20.94 11.67
CA LEU A 127 7.58 21.55 11.03
C LEU A 127 8.45 22.25 12.08
N ASN A 128 7.82 22.88 13.07
CA ASN A 128 8.52 23.60 14.13
C ASN A 128 9.13 22.66 15.17
N GLU A 129 8.44 21.58 15.54
CA GLU A 129 8.89 20.65 16.58
C GLU A 129 9.76 19.53 16.04
N ASN A 130 9.41 18.99 14.86
CA ASN A 130 9.97 17.74 14.34
C ASN A 130 10.64 17.86 12.97
N LYS A 131 10.71 19.08 12.40
CA LYS A 131 11.35 19.39 11.11
C LYS A 131 10.79 18.61 9.91
N PHE A 132 9.53 18.17 9.97
CA PHE A 132 8.80 17.59 8.83
C PHE A 132 7.40 18.21 8.72
N MET A 133 6.75 18.11 7.57
CA MET A 133 5.41 18.68 7.37
C MET A 133 4.31 17.64 7.54
N CYS A 134 4.50 16.42 7.02
CA CYS A 134 3.50 15.36 7.12
C CYS A 134 4.07 14.10 7.75
N SER A 135 3.22 13.32 8.40
CA SER A 135 3.55 12.02 8.98
C SER A 135 2.69 10.92 8.34
N PRO A 136 3.21 9.71 8.13
CA PRO A 136 2.40 8.59 7.66
C PRO A 136 1.18 8.33 8.54
N LEU A 137 0.07 7.98 7.91
CA LEU A 137 -1.20 7.66 8.57
C LEU A 137 -1.69 6.29 8.11
N GLY A 138 -1.99 5.38 9.04
CA GLY A 138 -2.35 3.99 8.74
C GLY A 138 -1.14 3.10 8.47
N LYS A 139 -1.35 1.97 7.80
CA LYS A 139 -0.31 1.00 7.47
C LYS A 139 0.60 1.52 6.38
N LEU A 140 1.92 1.37 6.59
CA LEU A 140 2.95 1.68 5.60
C LEU A 140 3.49 0.39 4.99
N LEU A 141 3.36 0.29 3.67
CA LEU A 141 3.74 -0.85 2.88
C LEU A 141 4.84 -0.44 1.88
N ILE A 142 6.02 -1.02 2.02
CA ILE A 142 7.22 -0.63 1.28
C ILE A 142 7.52 -1.67 0.20
N LEU A 143 7.52 -1.21 -1.05
CA LEU A 143 7.83 -1.99 -2.23
C LEU A 143 9.27 -1.76 -2.68
N GLN A 144 10.08 -2.83 -2.64
CA GLN A 144 11.39 -2.85 -3.26
C GLN A 144 11.30 -3.57 -4.61
N PRO A 145 11.54 -2.87 -5.74
CA PRO A 145 11.49 -3.44 -7.07
C PRO A 145 12.70 -4.33 -7.34
N ASN A 146 12.83 -4.80 -8.57
CA ASN A 146 14.04 -5.48 -9.02
C ASN A 146 15.23 -4.51 -9.05
N ALA A 147 16.43 -4.99 -8.68
CA ALA A 147 17.67 -4.23 -8.71
C ALA A 147 18.00 -3.62 -10.08
N LYS A 148 17.50 -4.23 -11.18
CA LYS A 148 17.60 -3.69 -12.54
C LYS A 148 16.76 -2.43 -12.77
N SER A 149 15.71 -2.23 -11.97
CA SER A 149 14.80 -1.07 -12.07
C SER A 149 15.16 0.03 -11.09
N SER A 150 15.62 -0.33 -9.88
CA SER A 150 16.10 0.64 -8.90
C SER A 150 17.11 -0.03 -7.96
N PRO A 151 18.22 0.64 -7.59
CA PRO A 151 19.17 0.10 -6.62
C PRO A 151 18.51 -0.16 -5.25
N GLY A 152 18.91 -1.24 -4.58
CA GLY A 152 18.34 -1.66 -3.30
C GLY A 152 18.45 -0.62 -2.20
N HIS A 153 17.51 -0.66 -1.26
CA HIS A 153 17.50 0.21 -0.09
C HIS A 153 18.51 -0.25 0.96
N PRO A 154 19.31 0.63 1.58
CA PRO A 154 20.30 0.22 2.59
C PRO A 154 19.68 -0.40 3.85
N LEU A 155 18.44 -0.03 4.17
CA LEU A 155 17.71 -0.52 5.35
C LEU A 155 16.76 -1.70 5.06
N LEU A 156 16.71 -2.19 3.81
CA LEU A 156 15.87 -3.34 3.46
C LEU A 156 16.73 -4.53 3.08
N PRO A 157 16.26 -5.76 3.34
CA PRO A 157 16.88 -6.96 2.80
C PRO A 157 17.06 -6.88 1.27
N PRO A 158 18.09 -7.53 0.71
CA PRO A 158 18.30 -7.55 -0.73
C PRO A 158 17.17 -8.29 -1.45
N GLY A 159 16.84 -7.84 -2.66
CA GLY A 159 15.89 -8.52 -3.55
C GLY A 159 14.53 -7.84 -3.68
N THR A 160 13.70 -8.37 -4.59
CA THR A 160 12.37 -7.83 -4.86
C THR A 160 11.38 -8.37 -3.86
N ALA A 161 10.78 -7.49 -3.06
CA ALA A 161 9.89 -7.87 -1.99
C ALA A 161 8.96 -6.73 -1.58
N PHE A 162 7.98 -7.10 -0.76
CA PHE A 162 7.03 -6.20 -0.12
C PHE A 162 7.25 -6.28 1.38
N TYR A 163 7.44 -5.14 2.02
CA TYR A 163 7.74 -5.04 3.44
C TYR A 163 6.62 -4.27 4.13
N ALA A 164 6.16 -4.78 5.26
CA ALA A 164 5.28 -4.04 6.16
C ALA A 164 6.07 -3.75 7.43
N LEU A 165 5.96 -2.52 7.95
CA LEU A 165 6.49 -2.25 9.27
C LEU A 165 5.58 -2.87 10.31
N ASP A 166 6.16 -3.68 11.20
CA ASP A 166 5.45 -4.18 12.36
C ASP A 166 5.30 -3.06 13.39
N THR A 167 4.07 -2.57 13.56
CA THR A 167 3.72 -1.53 14.53
C THR A 167 3.23 -2.10 15.86
N THR A 168 3.26 -3.42 16.06
CA THR A 168 2.85 -4.07 17.32
C THR A 168 3.86 -3.90 18.46
N GLY A 169 5.10 -3.52 18.13
CA GLY A 169 6.14 -3.17 19.10
C GLY A 169 6.00 -1.77 19.71
N CYS A 170 7.05 -1.27 20.36
CA CYS A 170 7.06 0.05 20.96
C CYS A 170 6.82 1.15 19.91
N LYS A 171 5.80 1.99 20.11
CA LYS A 171 5.44 3.07 19.16
C LYS A 171 6.61 4.02 18.87
N TYR A 172 7.47 4.28 19.86
CA TYR A 172 8.65 5.11 19.69
C TYR A 172 9.66 4.48 18.71
N THR A 173 9.92 3.17 18.83
CA THR A 173 10.83 2.47 17.94
C THR A 173 10.30 2.39 16.51
N SER A 174 8.98 2.24 16.35
CA SER A 174 8.34 2.23 15.03
C SER A 174 8.46 3.59 14.34
N ASN A 175 8.24 4.69 15.07
CA ASN A 175 8.40 6.04 14.52
C ASN A 175 9.85 6.35 14.15
N ALA A 176 10.81 5.93 14.98
CA ALA A 176 12.23 6.09 14.67
C ALA A 176 12.63 5.29 13.42
N ALA A 177 12.13 4.06 13.25
CA ALA A 177 12.38 3.23 12.07
C ALA A 177 11.78 3.84 10.79
N ILE A 178 10.52 4.31 10.84
CA ILE A 178 9.89 5.05 9.74
C ILE A 178 10.72 6.27 9.38
N ASN A 179 11.09 7.08 10.38
CA ASN A 179 11.86 8.28 10.15
C ASN A 179 13.23 7.95 9.52
N GLY A 180 13.95 6.96 10.03
CA GLY A 180 15.21 6.49 9.44
C GLY A 180 15.05 6.05 7.99
N PHE A 181 13.98 5.33 7.67
CA PHE A 181 13.63 4.89 6.32
C PHE A 181 13.33 6.06 5.37
N LEU A 182 12.44 6.97 5.76
CA LEU A 182 12.07 8.13 4.94
C LEU A 182 13.26 9.07 4.66
N ASN A 183 14.33 8.98 5.46
CA ASN A 183 15.53 9.80 5.34
C ASN A 183 16.76 9.11 4.71
N SER A 184 16.68 7.82 4.33
CA SER A 184 17.86 7.07 3.88
C SER A 184 17.60 6.32 2.56
N PRO A 185 18.18 6.69 1.40
CA PRO A 185 18.92 7.92 1.14
C PRO A 185 18.00 9.14 1.24
N HIS A 186 18.51 10.30 1.65
CA HIS A 186 17.64 11.46 1.88
C HIS A 186 16.87 11.84 0.60
N PRO A 187 15.59 12.25 0.65
CA PRO A 187 14.81 12.50 -0.57
C PRO A 187 15.44 13.51 -1.52
N LEU A 188 16.16 14.51 -1.00
CA LEU A 188 16.92 15.46 -1.81
C LEU A 188 18.04 14.82 -2.63
N GLN A 189 18.60 13.70 -2.17
CA GLN A 189 19.60 12.91 -2.92
C GLN A 189 18.95 12.06 -4.02
N THR A 190 17.64 11.81 -3.94
CA THR A 190 16.86 11.07 -4.93
C THR A 190 16.00 11.97 -5.82
N LEU A 191 16.11 13.30 -5.68
CA LEU A 191 15.29 14.29 -6.38
C LEU A 191 15.41 14.21 -7.91
N PHE A 192 16.56 13.79 -8.42
CA PHE A 192 16.84 13.70 -9.85
C PHE A 192 16.63 12.30 -10.44
N ASP A 193 16.00 11.37 -9.71
CA ASP A 193 15.68 10.02 -10.20
C ASP A 193 14.15 9.82 -10.34
N PRO A 194 13.53 10.42 -11.39
CA PRO A 194 12.07 10.43 -11.58
C PRO A 194 11.48 9.04 -11.89
N LEU A 195 12.33 8.04 -12.19
CA LEU A 195 11.91 6.68 -12.57
C LEU A 195 11.21 5.93 -11.43
N ASN A 196 11.46 6.33 -10.17
CA ASN A 196 10.93 5.65 -8.99
C ASN A 196 9.49 6.04 -8.63
N HIS A 197 8.91 7.04 -9.29
CA HIS A 197 7.58 7.56 -8.95
C HIS A 197 6.47 7.08 -9.89
N ASP A 198 6.76 6.77 -11.16
CA ASP A 198 5.71 6.52 -12.15
C ASP A 198 4.79 5.34 -11.79
N SER A 199 3.50 5.49 -12.08
CA SER A 199 2.47 4.48 -11.83
C SER A 199 2.79 3.14 -12.50
N SER A 200 3.42 3.17 -13.70
CA SER A 200 3.85 1.95 -14.38
C SER A 200 4.99 1.24 -13.65
N SER A 201 5.88 1.99 -12.99
CA SER A 201 6.95 1.46 -12.14
C SER A 201 6.37 0.72 -10.93
N TYR A 202 5.37 1.29 -10.26
CA TYR A 202 4.64 0.63 -9.17
C TYR A 202 4.01 -0.68 -9.65
N LEU A 203 3.27 -0.63 -10.76
CA LEU A 203 2.62 -1.83 -11.32
C LEU A 203 3.63 -2.92 -11.69
N LYS A 204 4.75 -2.54 -12.32
CA LYS A 204 5.83 -3.47 -12.69
C LYS A 204 6.46 -4.11 -11.46
N ALA A 205 6.72 -3.32 -10.42
CA ALA A 205 7.30 -3.79 -9.18
C ALA A 205 6.35 -4.74 -8.42
N ILE A 206 5.06 -4.39 -8.32
CA ILE A 206 4.02 -5.26 -7.72
C ILE A 206 3.93 -6.59 -8.50
N LYS A 207 3.84 -6.54 -9.83
CA LYS A 207 3.84 -7.75 -10.68
C LYS A 207 5.08 -8.60 -10.46
N GLY A 208 6.24 -7.97 -10.25
CA GLY A 208 7.49 -8.65 -9.92
C GLY A 208 7.40 -9.45 -8.61
N VAL A 209 6.93 -8.80 -7.54
CA VAL A 209 6.71 -9.46 -6.24
C VAL A 209 5.71 -10.60 -6.35
N LEU A 210 4.56 -10.37 -6.99
CA LEU A 210 3.52 -11.39 -7.15
C LEU A 210 4.03 -12.61 -7.92
N ARG A 211 4.79 -12.40 -9.01
CA ARG A 211 5.41 -13.50 -9.77
C ARG A 211 6.35 -14.33 -8.90
N LEU A 212 7.18 -13.69 -8.07
CA LEU A 212 8.07 -14.39 -7.15
C LEU A 212 7.28 -15.18 -6.12
N HIS A 213 6.24 -14.59 -5.52
CA HIS A 213 5.40 -15.28 -4.54
C HIS A 213 4.67 -16.49 -5.14
N ILE A 214 4.08 -16.34 -6.33
CA ILE A 214 3.40 -17.42 -7.06
C ILE A 214 4.39 -18.55 -7.36
N THR A 215 5.57 -18.22 -7.89
CA THR A 215 6.60 -19.20 -8.27
C THR A 215 7.14 -19.94 -7.05
N ALA A 216 7.38 -19.23 -5.94
CA ALA A 216 7.95 -19.81 -4.74
C ALA A 216 6.93 -20.62 -3.91
N THR A 217 5.66 -20.23 -3.92
CA THR A 217 4.67 -20.78 -2.97
C THR A 217 3.59 -21.61 -3.65
N ILE A 218 3.07 -21.14 -4.79
CA ILE A 218 1.89 -21.74 -5.44
C ILE A 218 2.31 -22.86 -6.39
N VAL A 219 3.33 -22.63 -7.22
CA VAL A 219 3.80 -23.62 -8.21
C VAL A 219 4.25 -24.93 -7.55
N PRO A 220 5.04 -24.94 -6.46
CA PRO A 220 5.42 -26.19 -5.79
C PRO A 220 4.21 -26.95 -5.24
N LYS A 221 3.27 -26.25 -4.58
CA LYS A 221 2.03 -26.85 -4.05
C LYS A 221 1.15 -27.44 -5.14
N LEU A 222 1.05 -26.78 -6.29
CA LEU A 222 0.30 -27.29 -7.45
C LEU A 222 0.99 -28.51 -8.06
N ARG A 223 2.33 -28.52 -8.14
CA ARG A 223 3.10 -29.66 -8.65
C ARG A 223 2.94 -30.87 -7.73
N GLU A 224 3.00 -30.65 -6.41
CA GLU A 224 2.76 -31.68 -5.40
C GLU A 224 1.35 -32.26 -5.50
N LYS A 225 0.30 -31.42 -5.57
CA LYS A 225 -1.08 -31.88 -5.78
C LYS A 225 -1.26 -32.66 -7.08
N LYS A 226 -0.67 -32.20 -8.19
CA LYS A 226 -0.67 -32.96 -9.46
C LYS A 226 0.05 -34.29 -9.32
N SER A 227 1.18 -34.34 -8.62
CA SER A 227 1.92 -35.56 -8.35
C SER A 227 1.15 -36.55 -7.46
N LEU A 228 0.32 -36.06 -6.53
CA LEU A 228 -0.54 -36.90 -5.68
C LEU A 228 -1.77 -37.44 -6.43
N LEU A 229 -2.29 -36.67 -7.40
CA LEU A 229 -3.41 -37.09 -8.25
C LEU A 229 -2.97 -37.99 -9.41
N TRP A 230 -1.69 -37.95 -9.80
CA TRP A 230 -1.15 -38.74 -10.90
C TRP A 230 -1.34 -40.27 -10.69
N PRO A 231 -1.07 -40.86 -9.51
CA PRO A 231 -1.37 -42.27 -9.24
C PRO A 231 -2.86 -42.64 -9.32
N LEU A 232 -3.77 -41.69 -8.99
CA LEU A 232 -5.22 -41.92 -9.02
C LEU A 232 -5.80 -41.84 -10.44
N LEU A 233 -5.15 -41.11 -11.34
CA LEU A 233 -5.54 -41.01 -12.75
C LEU A 233 -4.92 -42.13 -13.60
N VAL A 234 -3.86 -42.78 -13.11
CA VAL A 234 -3.13 -43.86 -13.81
C VAL A 234 -3.41 -45.23 -13.17
N SER A 235 -4.20 -45.32 -12.10
CA SER A 235 -4.61 -46.60 -11.52
C SER A 235 -5.42 -47.42 -12.54
N PRO A 236 -5.03 -48.67 -12.85
CA PRO A 236 -5.79 -49.51 -13.77
C PRO A 236 -7.23 -49.69 -13.27
N SER A 237 -8.20 -49.63 -14.18
CA SER A 237 -9.59 -49.98 -13.91
C SER A 237 -9.67 -51.37 -13.26
N PRO A 238 -10.50 -51.59 -12.22
CA PRO A 238 -10.64 -52.89 -11.55
C PRO A 238 -11.00 -54.06 -12.49
N ASN A 239 -11.45 -53.76 -13.70
CA ASN A 239 -11.93 -54.75 -14.66
C ASN A 239 -10.83 -55.44 -15.48
N SER A 240 -9.54 -55.09 -15.32
CA SER A 240 -8.45 -55.73 -16.09
C SER A 240 -7.94 -57.06 -15.52
N TRP A 241 -8.46 -57.53 -14.38
CA TRP A 241 -7.97 -58.75 -13.70
C TRP A 241 -8.73 -60.06 -14.05
N GLN A 242 -9.65 -60.05 -15.02
CA GLN A 242 -10.45 -61.25 -15.35
C GLN A 242 -9.99 -62.05 -16.57
N HIS A 243 -8.96 -61.63 -17.31
CA HIS A 243 -8.52 -62.31 -18.52
C HIS A 243 -7.13 -62.93 -18.43
N GLU A 244 -6.86 -63.75 -17.40
CA GLU A 244 -5.71 -64.66 -17.46
C GLU A 244 -5.81 -65.82 -16.47
N ARG A 245 -6.96 -66.51 -16.46
CA ARG A 245 -7.05 -67.86 -15.90
C ARG A 245 -7.91 -68.73 -16.81
N ASN A 246 -7.29 -69.32 -17.82
CA ASN A 246 -7.74 -70.64 -18.27
C ASN A 246 -6.60 -71.44 -18.90
N PRO A 247 -6.30 -72.66 -18.42
CA PRO A 247 -5.27 -73.53 -18.97
C PRO A 247 -5.78 -74.31 -20.21
N LYS A 248 -4.83 -74.52 -21.15
CA LYS A 248 -4.66 -75.52 -22.24
C LYS A 248 -5.86 -76.37 -22.74
N PRO A 249 -5.84 -76.83 -24.01
CA PRO A 249 -5.36 -78.20 -24.20
C PRO A 249 -4.45 -78.42 -25.42
N THR A 250 -3.70 -79.50 -25.28
CA THR A 250 -2.78 -80.18 -26.20
C THR A 250 -3.43 -80.67 -27.49
N ASN A 251 -2.65 -80.68 -28.57
CA ASN A 251 -2.45 -81.84 -29.44
C ASN A 251 -1.01 -81.86 -29.92
#